data_AF-A0A353ZQA0-F1
#
_entry.id   AF-A0A353ZQA0-F1
#
_cell.length_a   1.000
_cell.length_b   1.000
_cell.length_c   1.000
_cell.angle_alpha   90.00
_cell.angle_beta   90.00
_cell.angle_gamma   90.00
#
_symmetry.space_group_name_H-M   'P 1'
#
loop_
_entity.id
_entity.type
_entity.pdbx_description
1 polymer ?
#
loop_
_entity_poly.entity_id
_entity_poly.type
_entity_poly.pdbx_seq_one_letter_code
_entity_poly.pdbx_strand_id
1 'polypeptide(L)' 'MTTSTTLAAAPAAVVPRSKGRIVVSWITTTDHKTIGYMYLIASFTFFCLGGVMALLIRAELFEPGMQILQTKEQYNQLFT' A
#
# COMPACT_ATOMS: atom_id res chain seq x y z
N MET A 1 31.09 52.86 17.53
CA MET A 1 31.20 52.53 16.08
C MET A 1 31.61 51.07 15.98
N THR A 2 30.64 50.15 15.97
CA THR A 2 30.87 48.69 15.90
C THR A 2 30.38 48.19 14.55
N THR A 3 31.30 47.75 13.70
CA THR A 3 31.01 47.19 12.37
C THR A 3 30.61 45.73 12.50
N SER A 4 29.34 45.41 12.26
CA SER A 4 28.84 44.04 12.17
C SER A 4 29.17 43.47 10.78
N THR A 5 30.13 42.54 10.71
CA THR A 5 30.40 41.75 9.49
C THR A 5 29.27 40.76 9.28
N THR A 6 28.36 41.04 8.34
CA THR A 6 27.32 40.10 7.89
C THR A 6 27.98 39.04 6.99
N LEU A 7 28.21 37.84 7.53
CA LEU A 7 28.66 36.70 6.74
C LEU A 7 27.51 36.24 5.84
N ALA A 8 27.63 36.48 4.53
CA ALA A 8 26.65 36.04 3.55
C ALA A 8 26.52 34.51 3.60
N ALA A 9 25.33 34.03 3.94
CA ALA A 9 25.01 32.61 3.97
C ALA A 9 25.08 32.02 2.55
N ALA A 10 25.90 31.00 2.36
CA ALA A 10 25.98 30.25 1.10
C ALA A 10 24.60 29.63 0.75
N PRO A 11 24.22 29.57 -0.54
CA PRO A 11 22.92 29.03 -0.94
C PRO A 11 22.85 27.54 -0.59
N ALA A 12 21.81 27.15 0.14
CA ALA A 12 21.55 25.75 0.49
C ALA A 12 21.38 24.93 -0.79
N ALA A 13 22.29 23.98 -1.02
CA ALA A 13 22.23 23.09 -2.18
C ALA A 13 20.93 22.26 -2.15
N VAL A 14 20.07 22.47 -3.14
CA VAL A 14 18.80 21.72 -3.28
C VAL A 14 19.14 20.33 -3.82
N VAL A 15 19.22 19.34 -2.93
CA VAL A 15 19.45 17.94 -3.33
C VAL A 15 18.21 17.42 -4.06
N PRO A 16 18.34 16.88 -5.29
CA PRO A 16 17.19 16.41 -6.05
C PRO A 16 16.50 15.24 -5.32
N ARG A 17 15.19 15.37 -5.12
CA ARG A 17 14.33 14.30 -4.56
C ARG A 17 14.15 13.21 -5.61
N SER A 18 14.95 12.15 -5.50
CA SER A 18 14.75 10.91 -6.27
C SER A 18 13.47 10.20 -5.82
N LYS A 19 12.71 9.65 -6.78
CA LYS A 19 11.50 8.84 -6.53
C LYS A 19 11.78 7.65 -5.59
N GLY A 20 12.98 7.07 -5.64
CA GLY A 20 13.39 5.97 -4.75
C GLY A 20 13.47 6.37 -3.28
N ARG A 21 13.75 7.64 -2.98
CA ARG A 21 13.76 8.15 -1.59
C ARG A 21 12.37 8.15 -0.97
N ILE A 22 11.30 8.23 -1.78
CA ILE A 22 9.91 8.20 -1.28
C ILE A 22 9.57 6.80 -0.76
N VAL A 23 9.92 5.75 -1.51
CA VAL A 23 9.70 4.35 -1.09
C VAL A 23 10.51 4.01 0.15
N VAL A 24 11.80 4.39 0.18
CA VAL A 24 12.66 4.19 1.36
C VAL A 24 12.11 4.95 2.57
N SER A 25 11.66 6.20 2.37
CA SER A 25 11.06 6.99 3.45
C SER A 25 9.77 6.37 3.98
N TRP A 26 8.98 5.68 3.15
CA TRP A 26 7.79 4.98 3.60
C TRP A 26 8.12 3.72 4.40
N ILE A 27 9.13 2.94 3.99
CA ILE A 27 9.55 1.72 4.68
C ILE A 27 10.25 2.04 6.02
N THR A 28 11.03 3.12 6.08
CA THR A 28 11.79 3.51 7.28
C THR A 28 11.07 4.53 8.15
N THR A 29 9.78 4.81 7.90
CA THR A 29 9.02 5.79 8.69
C THR A 29 8.58 5.21 10.04
N THR A 30 8.76 5.95 11.13
CA THR A 30 8.29 5.59 12.50
C THR A 30 7.01 6.32 12.90
N ASP A 31 6.48 7.18 12.03
CA ASP A 31 5.27 7.96 12.28
C ASP A 31 4.03 7.05 12.29
N HIS A 32 3.35 6.97 13.43
CA HIS A 32 2.17 6.11 13.63
C HIS A 32 0.99 6.49 12.73
N LYS A 33 0.93 7.74 12.25
CA LYS A 33 -0.09 8.19 11.29
C LYS A 33 0.15 7.59 9.90
N THR A 34 1.39 7.63 9.43
CA THR A 34 1.77 7.08 8.12
C THR A 34 1.66 5.56 8.11
N ILE A 35 2.11 4.91 9.19
CA ILE A 35 1.89 3.47 9.41
C ILE A 35 0.40 3.16 9.42
N GLY A 36 -0.41 3.96 10.13
CA GLY A 36 -1.86 3.80 10.14
C GLY A 36 -2.49 3.83 8.74
N TYR A 37 -2.10 4.78 7.90
CA TYR A 37 -2.58 4.85 6.51
C TYR A 37 -2.15 3.64 5.66
N MET A 38 -0.90 3.17 5.81
CA MET A 38 -0.43 1.96 5.13
C MET A 38 -1.29 0.74 5.50
N TYR A 39 -1.59 0.57 6.79
CA TYR A 39 -2.44 -0.53 7.26
C TYR A 39 -3.88 -0.39 6.77
N LEU A 40 -4.45 0.82 6.77
CA LEU A 40 -5.82 1.04 6.29
C LEU A 40 -5.96 0.70 4.80
N ILE A 41 -4.99 1.13 3.99
CA ILE A 41 -4.95 0.83 2.55
C ILE A 41 -4.77 -0.68 2.31
N ALA A 42 -3.82 -1.31 3.02
CA ALA A 42 -3.59 -2.74 2.89
C ALA A 42 -4.82 -3.56 3.29
N SER A 43 -5.41 -3.26 4.46
CA SER A 43 -6.61 -3.93 4.97
C SER A 43 -7.80 -3.78 4.04
N PHE A 44 -8.01 -2.58 3.49
CA PHE A 44 -9.09 -2.33 2.52
C PHE A 44 -8.87 -3.12 1.22
N THR A 45 -7.62 -3.23 0.76
CA THR A 45 -7.27 -4.02 -0.43
C THR A 45 -7.60 -5.50 -0.23
N PHE A 46 -7.17 -6.08 0.89
CA PHE A 46 -7.49 -7.48 1.22
C PHE A 46 -8.98 -7.68 1.50
N PHE A 47 -9.66 -6.69 2.08
CA PHE A 47 -11.11 -6.72 2.27
C PHE A 47 -11.86 -6.73 0.94
N CYS A 48 -11.46 -5.91 -0.04
CA CYS A 48 -12.02 -5.96 -1.38
C CYS A 48 -11.75 -7.30 -2.06
N LEU A 49 -10.52 -7.83 -1.97
CA LEU A 49 -10.17 -9.13 -2.54
C LEU A 49 -11.00 -10.26 -1.93
N GLY A 50 -11.06 -10.33 -0.60
CA GLY A 50 -11.87 -11.30 0.15
C GLY A 50 -13.37 -11.12 -0.08
N GLY A 51 -13.84 -9.87 -0.19
CA GLY A 51 -15.24 -9.53 -0.47
C GLY A 51 -15.66 -9.98 -1.86
N VAL A 52 -14.80 -9.83 -2.88
CA VAL A 52 -15.04 -10.36 -4.23
C VAL A 52 -15.07 -11.89 -4.21
N MET A 53 -14.12 -12.55 -3.53
CA MET A 53 -14.14 -14.01 -3.39
C MET A 53 -15.41 -14.51 -2.70
N ALA A 54 -15.87 -13.83 -1.64
CA ALA A 54 -17.12 -14.15 -0.97
C ALA A 54 -18.36 -13.93 -1.86
N LEU A 55 -18.34 -12.88 -2.69
CA LEU A 55 -19.42 -12.60 -3.64
C LEU A 55 -19.48 -13.66 -4.74
N LEU A 56 -18.34 -14.15 -5.23
CA LEU A 56 -18.26 -15.25 -6.18
C LEU A 56 -18.86 -16.54 -5.61
N ILE A 57 -18.53 -16.90 -4.36
CA ILE A 57 -19.14 -18.06 -3.68
C ILE A 57 -20.67 -17.90 -3.58
N ARG A 58 -21.14 -16.69 -3.29
CA ARG A 58 -22.57 -16.41 -3.20
C ARG A 58 -23.28 -16.46 -4.56
N ALA A 59 -22.60 -16.04 -5.63
CA ALA A 59 -23.11 -16.08 -7.00
C ALA A 59 -23.27 -17.52 -7.52
N GLU A 60 -22.33 -18.42 -7.19
CA GLU A 60 -22.43 -19.87 -7.50
C GLU A 60 -23.68 -20.53 -6.86
N LEU A 61 -24.20 -19.97 -5.75
CA LEU A 61 -25.41 -20.48 -5.09
C LEU A 61 -26.71 -19.87 -5.65
N PHE A 62 -26.62 -18.80 -6.44
CA PHE A 62 -27.79 -18.09 -7.01
C PHE A 62 -28.28 -18.73 -8.32
N GLU A 63 -27.39 -19.39 -9.07
CA GLU A 63 -27.72 -20.29 -10.18
C GLU A 63 -26.90 -21.59 -10.05
N PRO A 64 -27.52 -22.74 -9.69
CA PRO A 64 -26.80 -23.99 -9.57
C PRO A 64 -26.45 -24.53 -10.96
N GLY A 65 -25.23 -24.24 -11.43
CA GLY A 65 -24.73 -24.66 -12.74
C GLY A 65 -23.21 -24.83 -12.71
N MET A 66 -22.76 -26.09 -12.59
CA MET A 66 -21.34 -26.46 -12.50
C MET A 66 -20.60 -26.09 -13.79
N GLN A 67 -19.82 -25.00 -13.83
CA GLN A 67 -18.89 -24.80 -14.96
C GLN A 67 -17.69 -23.87 -14.77
N ILE A 68 -17.53 -23.14 -13.64
CA ILE A 68 -16.34 -22.26 -13.45
C ILE A 68 -15.27 -22.93 -12.57
N LEU A 69 -15.63 -23.90 -11.71
CA LEU A 69 -14.73 -24.65 -10.84
C LEU A 69 -14.49 -26.08 -11.37
N GLN A 70 -13.81 -26.24 -12.51
CA GLN A 70 -13.52 -27.57 -13.08
C GLN A 70 -12.32 -28.30 -12.47
N THR A 71 -11.54 -27.73 -11.55
CA THR A 71 -10.36 -28.44 -11.03
C THR A 71 -10.22 -28.28 -9.51
N LYS A 72 -10.32 -29.41 -8.79
CA LYS A 72 -10.04 -29.58 -7.34
C LYS A 72 -8.79 -28.84 -6.83
N GLU A 73 -7.82 -28.59 -7.70
CA GLU A 73 -6.60 -27.81 -7.46
C GLU A 73 -6.87 -26.36 -7.04
N GLN A 74 -7.84 -25.68 -7.65
CA GLN A 74 -8.13 -24.26 -7.39
C GLN A 74 -8.86 -24.05 -6.05
N TYR A 75 -9.63 -25.06 -5.62
CA TYR A 75 -10.22 -25.10 -4.28
C TYR A 75 -9.13 -25.17 -3.20
N ASN A 76 -8.10 -26.00 -3.41
CA ASN A 76 -7.04 -26.20 -2.42
C ASN A 76 -6.09 -24.98 -2.29
N GLN A 77 -5.88 -24.22 -3.37
CA GLN A 77 -5.08 -22.98 -3.36
C GLN A 77 -5.79 -21.80 -2.69
N LEU A 78 -7.12 -21.85 -2.56
CA LEU A 78 -7.87 -20.81 -1.85
C LEU A 78 -7.76 -20.94 -0.33
N PHE A 79 -7.27 -22.09 0.17
CA PHE A 79 -7.02 -22.33 1.60
C PHE A 79 -5.54 -22.12 2.02
N THR A 80 -4.63 -21.74 1.11
CA THR A 80 -3.23 -21.42 1.45
C THR A 80 -2.93 -19.93 1.35
#